data_AF-A0A3P5XQ50-F1
#
_entry.id   AF-A0A3P5XQ50-F1
#
_cell.length_a   1.000
_cell.length_b   1.000
_cell.length_c   1.000
_cell.angle_alpha   90.00
_cell.angle_beta   90.00
_cell.angle_gamma   90.00
#
_symmetry.space_group_name_H-M   'P 1'
#
loop_
_entity.id
_entity.type
_entity.pdbx_description
1 polymer ?
#
loop_
_entity_poly.entity_id
_entity_poly.type
_entity_poly.pdbx_seq_one_letter_code
_entity_poly.pdbx_strand_id
1 'polypeptide(L)'
;MSKLLELKEQRNKAWQDAKAFLNACETSDGMVSEEDAKRYDEMETKVTNLTKQIERLERQEKLDTELSQPTSQALTSQPTVDVSKEKGDEKKGIASDVYS
;
A
#
# COMPACT_ATOMS: atom_id res chain seq x y z
N MET A 1 9.67 -13.02 18.28
CA MET A 1 8.66 -12.76 17.24
C MET A 1 8.79 -11.32 16.78
N SER A 2 8.56 -11.01 15.51
CA SER A 2 8.42 -9.62 15.07
C SER A 2 7.00 -9.14 15.38
N LYS A 3 6.86 -7.87 15.74
CA LYS A 3 5.57 -7.26 16.10
C LYS A 3 4.52 -7.39 14.97
N LEU A 4 4.97 -7.42 13.72
CA LEU A 4 4.13 -7.64 12.55
C LEU A 4 3.49 -9.04 12.54
N LEU A 5 4.24 -10.08 12.91
CA LEU A 5 3.73 -11.45 12.98
C LEU A 5 2.66 -11.58 14.06
N GLU A 6 2.88 -11.00 15.24
CA GLU A 6 1.90 -11.00 16.34
C GLU A 6 0.58 -10.33 15.93
N LEU A 7 0.65 -9.19 15.25
CA LEU A 7 -0.56 -8.50 14.75
C LEU A 7 -1.28 -9.31 13.67
N LYS A 8 -0.54 -9.99 12.78
CA LYS A 8 -1.12 -10.88 11.75
C LYS A 8 -1.84 -12.06 12.39
N GLU A 9 -1.27 -12.66 13.43
CA GLU A 9 -1.91 -13.72 14.23
C GLU A 9 -3.18 -13.21 14.92
N GLN A 10 -3.11 -12.05 15.59
CA GLN A 10 -4.27 -11.44 16.23
C GLN A 10 -5.41 -11.12 15.24
N ARG A 11 -5.07 -10.61 14.04
CA ARG A 11 -6.06 -10.36 12.98
C ARG A 11 -6.68 -11.67 12.50
N ASN A 12 -5.87 -12.71 12.31
CA ASN A 12 -6.37 -14.02 11.88
C ASN A 12 -7.33 -14.60 12.92
N LYS A 13 -6.97 -14.53 14.20
CA LYS A 13 -7.86 -14.95 15.29
C LYS A 13 -9.16 -14.14 15.31
N ALA A 14 -9.08 -12.81 15.26
CA ALA A 14 -10.27 -11.94 15.23
C ALA A 14 -11.18 -12.24 14.01
N TRP A 15 -10.58 -12.56 12.86
CA TRP A 15 -11.31 -12.93 11.66
C TRP A 15 -11.99 -14.31 11.78
N GLN A 16 -11.30 -15.29 12.38
CA GLN A 16 -11.87 -16.60 12.67
C GLN A 16 -13.02 -16.49 13.68
N ASP A 17 -12.85 -15.70 14.74
CA ASP A 17 -13.88 -15.42 15.74
C ASP A 17 -15.10 -14.76 15.09
N ALA A 18 -14.91 -13.76 14.21
CA ALA A 18 -15.98 -13.10 13.48
C ALA A 18 -16.75 -14.05 12.56
N LYS A 19 -16.04 -14.95 11.87
CA LYS A 19 -16.66 -15.99 11.03
C LYS A 19 -17.44 -17.01 11.85
N ALA A 20 -16.86 -17.47 12.96
CA ALA A 20 -17.52 -18.41 13.86
C ALA A 20 -18.79 -17.80 14.47
N PHE A 21 -18.73 -16.51 14.82
CA PHE A 21 -19.88 -15.75 15.30
C PHE A 21 -20.97 -15.63 14.23
N LEU A 22 -20.62 -15.25 12.99
CA LEU A 22 -21.58 -15.19 11.89
C LEU A 22 -22.28 -16.53 11.68
N ASN A 23 -21.53 -17.64 11.64
CA ASN A 23 -22.09 -18.99 11.50
C ASN A 23 -22.99 -19.39 12.68
N ALA A 24 -22.73 -18.88 13.88
CA ALA A 24 -23.55 -19.14 15.06
C ALA A 24 -24.82 -18.28 15.10
N CYS A 25 -24.75 -17.06 14.56
CA CYS A 25 -25.87 -16.13 14.45
C CYS A 25 -26.75 -16.40 13.21
N GLU A 26 -26.25 -17.15 12.22
CA GLU A 26 -27.04 -17.72 11.13
C GLU A 26 -28.05 -18.71 11.70
N THR A 27 -29.13 -18.16 12.23
CA THR A 27 -30.30 -18.89 12.70
C THR A 27 -31.11 -19.34 11.49
N SER A 28 -31.92 -20.39 11.62
CA SER A 28 -32.74 -20.94 10.52
C SER A 28 -33.66 -19.92 9.82
N ASP A 29 -33.94 -18.79 10.47
CA ASP A 29 -34.76 -17.68 9.95
C ASP A 29 -33.95 -16.59 9.22
N GLY A 30 -32.63 -16.69 9.12
CA GLY A 30 -31.78 -15.70 8.43
C GLY A 30 -31.77 -14.31 9.08
N MET A 31 -32.26 -14.19 10.32
CA MET A 31 -32.32 -12.96 11.10
C MET A 31 -31.29 -12.99 12.23
N VAL A 32 -30.55 -11.90 12.37
CA VAL A 32 -29.60 -11.67 13.46
C VAL A 32 -30.24 -10.72 14.46
N SER A 33 -30.14 -11.02 15.75
CA SER A 33 -30.64 -10.14 16.82
C SER A 33 -29.91 -8.78 16.79
N GLU A 34 -30.57 -7.71 17.22
CA GLU A 34 -29.92 -6.38 17.33
C GLU A 34 -28.68 -6.42 18.24
N GLU A 35 -28.68 -7.27 19.27
CA GLU A 35 -27.52 -7.46 20.15
C GLU A 35 -26.35 -8.13 19.41
N ASP A 36 -26.64 -9.11 18.57
CA ASP A 36 -25.64 -9.82 17.79
C ASP A 36 -25.08 -8.97 16.65
N ALA A 37 -25.92 -8.13 16.03
CA ALA A 37 -25.48 -7.17 15.03
C ALA A 37 -24.44 -6.19 15.59
N LYS A 38 -24.72 -5.60 16.77
CA LYS A 38 -23.75 -4.72 17.45
C LYS A 38 -22.44 -5.45 17.77
N ARG A 39 -22.54 -6.69 18.22
CA ARG A 39 -21.37 -7.51 18.54
C ARG A 39 -20.53 -7.81 17.29
N TYR A 40 -21.18 -8.05 16.15
CA TYR A 40 -20.50 -8.21 14.88
C TYR A 40 -19.78 -6.93 14.42
N ASP A 41 -20.43 -5.77 14.54
CA ASP A 41 -19.84 -4.47 14.20
C ASP A 41 -18.56 -4.20 15.01
N GLU A 42 -18.54 -4.57 16.30
CA GLU A 42 -17.35 -4.50 17.14
C GLU A 42 -16.22 -5.42 16.63
N MET A 43 -16.57 -6.64 16.20
CA MET A 43 -15.60 -7.58 15.63
C MET A 43 -15.02 -7.07 14.31
N GLU A 44 -15.85 -6.53 13.41
CA GLU A 44 -15.41 -5.93 12.16
C GLU A 44 -14.48 -4.74 12.39
N THR A 45 -14.85 -3.88 13.35
CA THR A 45 -14.02 -2.74 13.76
C THR A 45 -12.65 -3.21 14.25
N LYS A 46 -12.62 -4.30 15.04
CA LYS A 46 -11.36 -4.88 15.54
C LYS A 46 -10.49 -5.43 14.41
N VAL A 47 -11.06 -6.18 13.46
CA VAL A 47 -10.33 -6.69 12.29
C VAL A 47 -9.79 -5.53 11.46
N THR A 48 -10.60 -4.51 11.19
CA THR A 48 -10.21 -3.34 10.42
C THR A 48 -9.08 -2.56 11.08
N ASN A 49 -9.14 -2.37 12.40
CA ASN A 49 -8.10 -1.68 13.17
C ASN A 49 -6.78 -2.46 13.16
N LEU A 50 -6.82 -3.79 13.22
CA LEU A 50 -5.64 -4.64 13.11
C LEU A 50 -5.03 -4.56 11.70
N THR A 51 -5.86 -4.61 10.66
CA THR A 51 -5.40 -4.44 9.26
C THR A 51 -4.70 -3.10 9.05
N LYS A 52 -5.31 -1.99 9.50
CA LYS A 52 -4.69 -0.65 9.40
C LYS A 52 -3.35 -0.57 10.14
N GLN A 53 -3.22 -1.22 11.28
CA GLN A 53 -1.95 -1.25 12.02
C GLN A 53 -0.87 -2.06 11.28
N ILE A 54 -1.23 -3.21 10.73
CA ILE A 54 -0.33 -4.04 9.92
C ILE A 54 0.18 -3.23 8.72
N GLU A 55 -0.71 -2.61 7.96
CA GLU A 55 -0.33 -1.80 6.78
C GLU A 55 0.61 -0.64 7.14
N ARG A 56 0.40 0.01 8.28
CA ARG A 56 1.28 1.08 8.75
C ARG A 56 2.69 0.56 9.04
N LEU A 57 2.79 -0.59 9.70
CA LEU A 57 4.08 -1.21 10.01
C LEU A 57 4.78 -1.75 8.76
N GLU A 58 4.04 -2.38 7.84
CA GLU A 58 4.58 -2.84 6.56
C GLU A 58 5.11 -1.68 5.72
N ARG A 59 4.41 -0.53 5.74
CA ARG A 59 4.89 0.68 5.08
C ARG A 59 6.16 1.21 5.74
N GLN A 60 6.24 1.22 7.07
CA GLN A 60 7.46 1.62 7.78
C GLN A 60 8.64 0.71 7.42
N GLU A 61 8.45 -0.60 7.51
CA GLU A 61 9.49 -1.59 7.18
C GLU A 61 9.95 -1.47 5.73
N LYS A 62 9.03 -1.20 4.81
CA LYS A 62 9.37 -0.94 3.40
C LYS A 62 10.21 0.33 3.24
N LEU A 63 9.83 1.43 3.87
CA LEU A 63 10.59 2.68 3.82
C LEU A 63 11.98 2.51 4.46
N ASP A 64 12.07 1.84 5.59
CA ASP A 64 13.35 1.55 6.27
C ASP A 64 14.25 0.66 5.39
N THR A 65 13.66 -0.30 4.67
CA THR A 65 14.37 -1.13 3.71
C THR A 65 14.86 -0.31 2.51
N GLU A 66 14.03 0.56 1.95
CA GLU A 66 14.40 1.45 0.84
C GLU A 66 15.51 2.45 1.24
N LEU A 67 15.43 3.03 2.44
CA LEU A 67 16.43 3.96 2.96
C LEU A 67 17.74 3.28 3.37
N SER A 68 17.68 2.01 3.79
CA SER A 68 18.88 1.22 4.11
C SER A 68 19.55 0.61 2.88
N GLN A 69 18.93 0.69 1.70
CA GLN A 69 19.59 0.26 0.47
C GLN A 69 20.84 1.09 0.21
N PRO A 70 21.97 0.45 -0.13
CA PRO A 70 23.20 1.16 -0.44
C PRO A 70 22.98 2.07 -1.65
N THR A 71 23.27 3.36 -1.49
CA THR A 71 23.20 4.39 -2.55
C THR A 71 24.25 4.21 -3.65
N SER A 72 25.07 3.16 -3.56
CA SER A 72 26.20 2.85 -4.43
C SER A 72 25.81 2.32 -5.82
N GLN A 73 24.53 2.27 -6.18
CA GLN A 73 24.16 2.01 -7.57
C GLN A 73 24.64 3.15 -8.45
N ALA A 74 25.63 2.86 -9.30
CA ALA A 74 26.15 3.82 -10.25
C ALA A 74 25.04 4.25 -11.22
N LEU A 75 24.70 5.54 -11.23
CA LEU A 75 23.85 6.15 -12.24
C LEU A 75 24.63 6.20 -13.56
N THR A 76 24.57 5.13 -14.34
CA THR A 76 25.27 5.02 -15.64
C THR A 76 24.54 5.77 -16.76
N SER A 77 23.31 6.25 -16.51
CA SER A 77 22.58 7.11 -17.43
C SER A 77 23.17 8.52 -17.44
N GLN A 78 23.65 8.98 -18.59
CA GLN A 78 24.02 10.39 -18.77
C GLN A 78 22.77 11.29 -18.59
N PRO A 79 22.85 12.36 -17.79
CA PRO A 79 21.70 13.22 -17.49
C PRO A 79 21.15 14.01 -18.69
N THR A 80 21.85 14.02 -19.82
CA THR A 80 21.54 14.84 -21.01
C THR A 80 21.04 14.03 -22.21
N VAL A 81 20.72 12.75 -22.07
CA VAL A 81 20.10 12.02 -23.19
C VAL A 81 18.62 12.33 -23.20
N ASP A 82 18.29 13.44 -23.86
CA ASP A 82 16.95 13.72 -24.38
C ASP A 82 16.42 12.45 -25.07
N VAL A 83 15.47 11.76 -24.43
CA VAL A 83 14.72 10.63 -25.02
C VAL A 83 13.87 11.12 -26.22
N SER A 84 13.89 12.43 -26.48
CA SER A 84 13.28 13.14 -27.61
C SER A 84 14.20 13.26 -28.84
N LYS A 85 15.06 12.27 -29.11
CA LYS A 85 15.81 12.19 -30.38
C LYS A 85 15.46 10.96 -31.19
N GLU A 86 14.17 10.68 -31.31
CA GLU A 86 13.67 10.13 -32.57
C GLU A 86 12.99 11.26 -33.35
N LYS A 87 13.65 11.63 -34.46
CA LYS A 87 13.25 12.58 -35.52
C LYS A 87 13.45 14.07 -35.24
N GLY A 88 14.27 14.67 -36.11
CA GLY A 88 13.94 15.96 -36.71
C GLY A 88 14.80 17.13 -36.28
N ASP A 89 15.58 17.58 -37.25
CA ASP A 89 16.06 18.95 -37.43
C ASP A 89 17.29 19.41 -36.62
N GLU A 90 18.40 19.44 -37.36
CA GLU A 90 19.57 20.26 -37.10
C GLU A 90 19.13 21.67 -36.71
N LYS A 91 19.31 22.07 -35.45
CA LYS A 91 19.06 23.45 -35.02
C LYS A 91 20.11 24.37 -35.64
N LYS A 92 19.82 24.88 -36.84
CA LYS A 92 20.56 25.98 -37.46
C LYS A 92 20.25 27.26 -36.68
N GLY A 93 21.26 27.83 -36.01
CA GLY A 93 21.11 29.03 -35.18
C GLY A 93 20.62 30.25 -35.99
N ILE A 94 19.88 31.14 -35.31
CA ILE A 94 19.33 32.42 -35.82
C ILE A 94 20.41 33.51 -35.96
N ALA A 95 21.64 33.15 -36.34
CA ALA A 95 22.68 34.11 -36.64
C ALA A 95 22.64 34.42 -38.14
N SER A 96 21.83 35.41 -38.55
CA SER A 96 22.11 36.32 -39.70
C SER A 96 20.87 36.96 -40.34
N ASP A 97 19.71 37.04 -39.70
CA ASP A 97 18.61 37.83 -40.27
C ASP A 97 18.36 39.11 -39.47
N VAL A 98 18.47 40.23 -40.18
CA VAL A 98 18.11 41.61 -39.80
C VAL A 98 19.15 42.43 -39.01
N TYR A 99 20.09 43.02 -39.75
CA TYR A 99 20.39 44.46 -39.63
C TYR A 99 20.86 44.97 -41.01
N SER A 100 19.92 45.46 -41.80
CA SER A 100 20.17 46.28 -43.00
C SER A 100 19.15 47.39 -43.03
#